data_AF-A0A7V1AH83-F1
#
_entry.id   AF-A0A7V1AH83-F1
#
_cell.length_a   1.000
_cell.length_b   1.000
_cell.length_c   1.000
_cell.angle_alpha   90.00
_cell.angle_beta   90.00
_cell.angle_gamma   90.00
#
_symmetry.space_group_name_H-M   'P 1'
#
loop_
_entity.id
_entity.type
_entity.pdbx_description
1 polymer ?
#
loop_
_entity_poly.entity_id
_entity_poly.type
_entity_poly.pdbx_seq_one_letter_code
_entity_poly.pdbx_strand_id
1 'polypeptide(L)'
;MPPTKKSKKSVKEVSSHVHKKAKRKNIPTAELQDFVKEDETKPKKVLYPRDPSLDPQLVWKGKDEQDQKPLEVPSVPIYIQEKIHPQALIEDLRHAGANGNAPDSPNLFADFNGIEFEEQ
;
A
#
# COMPACT_ATOMS: atom_id res chain seq x y z
N MET A 1 22.84 -20.59 -49.11
CA MET A 1 21.75 -20.63 -48.11
C MET A 1 21.56 -19.22 -47.57
N PRO A 2 20.34 -18.65 -47.59
CA PRO A 2 20.14 -17.31 -47.04
C PRO A 2 20.15 -17.37 -45.50
N PRO A 3 20.67 -16.34 -44.81
CA PRO A 3 20.73 -16.33 -43.35
C PRO A 3 19.32 -16.21 -42.77
N THR A 4 18.99 -17.06 -41.80
CA THR A 4 17.71 -17.03 -41.09
C THR A 4 17.64 -15.81 -40.17
N LYS A 5 16.67 -14.93 -40.39
CA LYS A 5 16.36 -13.79 -39.49
C LYS A 5 15.91 -14.34 -38.13
N LYS A 6 16.71 -14.11 -37.08
CA LYS A 6 16.29 -14.35 -35.70
C LYS A 6 15.12 -13.42 -35.35
N SER A 7 13.99 -13.96 -34.91
CA SER A 7 12.89 -13.16 -34.42
C SER A 7 13.28 -12.49 -33.10
N LYS A 8 13.10 -11.17 -33.02
CA LYS A 8 13.26 -10.44 -31.75
C LYS A 8 12.11 -10.87 -30.83
N LYS A 9 12.42 -11.47 -29.68
CA LYS A 9 11.42 -11.71 -28.63
C LYS A 9 10.81 -10.37 -28.23
N SER A 10 9.49 -10.27 -28.28
CA SER A 10 8.77 -9.09 -27.81
C SER A 10 8.99 -8.93 -26.31
N VAL A 11 9.29 -7.71 -25.88
CA VAL A 11 9.41 -7.35 -24.46
C VAL A 11 8.01 -7.45 -23.84
N LYS A 12 7.87 -8.20 -22.73
CA LYS A 12 6.60 -8.27 -22.00
C LYS A 12 6.32 -6.91 -21.36
N GLU A 13 5.11 -6.38 -21.56
CA GLU A 13 4.65 -5.19 -20.83
C GLU A 13 4.57 -5.51 -19.33
N VAL A 14 4.97 -4.54 -18.51
CA VAL A 14 4.95 -4.61 -17.04
C VAL A 14 4.06 -3.48 -16.56
N SER A 15 3.16 -3.78 -15.63
CA SER A 15 2.31 -2.77 -15.00
C SER A 15 2.28 -2.98 -13.48
N SER A 16 2.09 -1.89 -12.75
CA SER A 16 1.90 -1.92 -11.29
C SER A 16 0.43 -2.12 -10.93
N HIS A 17 0.16 -2.92 -9.90
CA HIS A 17 -1.20 -3.09 -9.38
C HIS A 17 -1.54 -1.92 -8.44
N VAL A 18 -2.57 -1.15 -8.79
CA VAL A 18 -3.04 0.00 -8.00
C VAL A 18 -4.47 -0.23 -7.51
N HIS A 19 -4.68 -0.14 -6.20
CA HIS A 19 -6.00 -0.21 -5.58
C HIS A 19 -6.82 1.08 -5.82
N LYS A 20 -7.45 1.20 -6.99
CA LYS A 20 -8.20 2.41 -7.41
C LYS A 20 -9.32 2.81 -6.45
N LYS A 21 -9.99 1.84 -5.80
CA LYS A 21 -11.13 2.07 -4.91
C LYS A 21 -10.73 2.37 -3.46
N ALA A 22 -9.51 2.00 -3.04
CA ALA A 22 -9.03 2.17 -1.68
C ALA A 22 -8.07 3.36 -1.57
N LYS A 23 -8.39 4.48 -2.24
CA LYS A 23 -7.59 5.70 -2.19
C LYS A 23 -8.01 6.52 -0.96
N ARG A 24 -7.23 6.47 0.11
CA ARG A 24 -7.43 7.30 1.30
C ARG A 24 -6.59 8.57 1.15
N LYS A 25 -7.24 9.74 1.19
CA LYS A 25 -6.60 11.04 0.99
C LYS A 25 -5.62 11.40 2.13
N ASN A 26 -5.81 10.83 3.32
CA ASN A 26 -5.16 11.27 4.55
C ASN A 26 -4.36 10.17 5.25
N ILE A 27 -3.71 9.26 4.50
CA ILE A 27 -2.75 8.34 5.12
C ILE A 27 -1.41 9.09 5.22
N PRO A 28 -0.97 9.47 6.43
CA PRO A 28 0.28 10.18 6.60
C PRO A 28 1.47 9.30 6.18
N THR A 29 2.45 9.91 5.52
CA THR A 29 3.80 9.33 5.42
C THR A 29 4.52 9.48 6.77
N ALA A 30 5.57 8.70 7.01
CA ALA A 30 6.36 8.80 8.24
C ALA A 30 6.82 10.25 8.53
N GLU A 31 7.25 10.99 7.50
CA GLU A 31 7.62 12.41 7.60
C GLU A 31 6.50 13.33 8.10
N LEU A 32 5.24 12.93 7.91
CA LEU A 32 4.06 13.69 8.34
C LEU A 32 3.55 13.28 9.73
N GLN A 33 4.26 12.39 10.43
CA GLN A 33 3.85 11.91 11.76
C GLN A 33 3.63 13.06 12.75
N ASP A 34 4.44 14.11 12.69
CA ASP A 34 4.32 15.27 13.57
C ASP A 34 2.96 15.97 13.46
N PHE A 35 2.31 15.92 12.29
CA PHE A 35 0.99 16.51 12.06
C PHE A 35 -0.17 15.69 12.64
N VAL A 36 0.10 14.44 13.07
CA VAL A 36 -0.92 13.48 13.51
C VAL A 36 -0.77 13.10 15.00
N LYS A 37 0.19 13.71 15.72
CA LYS A 37 0.41 13.51 17.16
C LYS A 37 -0.85 13.70 18.01
N GLU A 38 -1.75 14.61 17.65
CA GLU A 38 -3.01 14.80 18.37
C GLU A 38 -3.96 13.59 18.23
N ASP A 39 -4.06 13.03 17.02
CA ASP A 39 -4.85 11.83 16.75
C ASP A 39 -4.20 10.56 17.38
N GLU A 40 -2.88 10.54 17.59
CA GLU A 40 -2.19 9.47 18.35
C GLU A 40 -2.44 9.56 19.85
N THR A 41 -2.35 10.77 20.42
CA THR A 41 -2.54 11.00 21.86
C THR A 41 -4.01 10.88 22.28
N LYS A 42 -4.94 11.14 21.35
CA LYS A 42 -6.39 11.00 21.55
C LYS A 42 -7.00 10.17 20.42
N PRO A 43 -6.79 8.84 20.42
CA PRO A 43 -7.26 7.99 19.34
C PRO A 43 -8.78 8.01 19.26
N LYS A 44 -9.30 8.18 18.04
CA LYS A 44 -10.73 8.14 17.77
C LYS A 44 -11.25 6.75 18.10
N LYS A 45 -12.33 6.68 18.87
CA LYS A 45 -12.98 5.41 19.17
C LYS A 45 -13.88 5.04 18.02
N VAL A 46 -13.60 3.91 17.38
CA VAL A 46 -14.45 3.35 16.33
C VAL A 46 -15.31 2.27 16.94
N LEU A 47 -16.61 2.33 16.66
CA LEU A 47 -17.56 1.30 17.02
C LEU A 47 -17.55 0.23 15.93
N TYR A 48 -17.33 -1.01 16.33
CA TYR A 48 -17.45 -2.14 15.41
C TYR A 48 -18.82 -2.81 15.61
N PRO A 49 -19.81 -2.59 14.73
CA PRO A 49 -21.12 -3.19 14.90
C PRO A 49 -21.01 -4.71 14.73
N ARG A 50 -21.61 -5.45 15.66
CA ARG A 50 -21.81 -6.89 15.50
C ARG A 50 -23.05 -7.11 14.66
N ASP A 51 -22.98 -8.05 13.72
CA ASP A 51 -24.13 -8.52 12.96
C ASP A 51 -24.59 -9.89 13.50
N PRO A 52 -25.67 -9.95 14.30
CA PRO A 52 -26.17 -11.19 14.86
C PRO A 52 -26.75 -12.16 13.82
N SER A 53 -27.03 -11.70 12.60
CA SER A 53 -27.62 -12.54 11.55
C SER A 53 -26.60 -13.41 10.83
N LEU A 54 -25.30 -13.07 10.92
CA LEU A 54 -24.23 -13.78 10.24
C LEU A 54 -23.79 -15.06 10.96
N ASP A 55 -24.15 -15.25 12.24
CA ASP A 55 -23.72 -16.43 12.99
C ASP A 55 -24.67 -16.77 14.16
N PRO A 56 -25.42 -17.89 14.16
CA PRO A 56 -26.23 -18.30 15.30
C PRO A 56 -25.34 -18.71 16.48
N GLN A 57 -25.42 -17.96 17.58
CA GLN A 57 -24.60 -18.19 18.78
C GLN A 57 -25.37 -18.88 19.91
N LEU A 58 -24.72 -19.85 20.56
CA LEU A 58 -25.11 -20.31 21.91
C LEU A 58 -24.64 -19.28 22.93
N VAL A 59 -25.53 -18.38 23.29
CA VAL A 59 -25.28 -17.30 24.24
C VAL A 59 -25.72 -17.73 25.64
N TRP A 60 -24.77 -17.84 26.57
CA TRP A 60 -25.06 -18.03 28.00
C TRP A 60 -25.92 -16.86 28.57
N LYS A 61 -26.77 -17.17 29.56
CA LYS A 61 -27.71 -16.19 30.14
C LYS A 61 -26.94 -14.97 30.70
N GLY A 62 -27.23 -13.78 30.18
CA GLY A 62 -26.61 -12.52 30.61
C GLY A 62 -25.47 -11.97 29.74
N LYS A 63 -24.98 -12.71 28.72
CA LYS A 63 -23.98 -12.13 27.78
C LYS A 63 -24.51 -10.94 27.04
N ASP A 64 -25.76 -11.02 26.58
CA ASP A 64 -26.32 -9.97 25.74
C ASP A 64 -26.38 -8.66 26.53
N GLU A 65 -26.77 -8.71 27.81
CA GLU A 65 -26.71 -7.55 28.72
C GLU A 65 -25.29 -7.04 28.97
N GLN A 66 -24.31 -7.93 29.06
CA GLN A 66 -22.90 -7.55 29.23
C GLN A 66 -22.31 -6.92 27.94
N ASP A 67 -22.69 -7.46 26.76
CA ASP A 67 -22.22 -7.05 25.43
C ASP A 67 -23.15 -6.01 24.77
N GLN A 68 -24.16 -5.49 25.50
CA GLN A 68 -25.09 -4.46 25.04
C GLN A 68 -24.37 -3.15 24.64
N LYS A 69 -23.18 -2.92 25.20
CA LYS A 69 -22.37 -1.74 24.85
C LYS A 69 -21.58 -2.02 23.57
N PRO A 70 -21.60 -1.09 22.60
CA PRO A 70 -20.74 -1.17 21.43
C PRO A 70 -19.27 -1.37 21.82
N LEU A 71 -18.58 -2.29 21.13
CA LEU A 71 -17.15 -2.49 21.31
C LEU A 71 -16.40 -1.28 20.75
N GLU A 72 -15.90 -0.44 21.64
CA GLU A 72 -15.05 0.70 21.31
C GLU A 72 -13.62 0.22 21.09
N VAL A 73 -13.08 0.43 19.89
CA VAL A 73 -11.68 0.14 19.56
C VAL A 73 -10.96 1.46 19.27
N PRO A 74 -9.79 1.73 19.87
CA PRO A 74 -8.99 2.90 19.50
C PRO A 74 -8.47 2.74 18.08
N SER A 75 -8.79 3.69 17.21
CA SER A 75 -8.29 3.77 15.85
C SER A 75 -7.09 4.70 15.79
N VAL A 76 -5.89 4.13 15.94
CA VAL A 76 -4.63 4.85 15.74
C VAL A 76 -4.34 5.04 14.24
N PRO A 77 -3.65 6.13 13.86
CA PRO A 77 -3.17 6.32 12.50
C PRO A 77 -2.24 5.18 12.06
N ILE A 78 -2.33 4.81 10.77
CA ILE A 78 -1.37 3.90 10.13
C ILE A 78 -0.51 4.74 9.20
N TYR A 79 0.81 4.65 9.34
CA TYR A 79 1.76 5.40 8.52
C TYR A 79 2.21 4.58 7.31
N ILE A 80 2.38 5.26 6.18
CA ILE A 80 3.14 4.72 5.06
C ILE A 80 4.59 5.14 5.26
N GLN A 81 5.45 4.18 5.56
CA GLN A 81 6.87 4.48 5.73
C GLN A 81 7.52 4.79 4.38
N GLU A 82 7.32 3.92 3.39
CA GLU A 82 7.92 4.05 2.06
C GLU A 82 6.93 3.55 1.00
N LYS A 83 7.05 4.10 -0.23
CA LYS A 83 6.30 3.61 -1.39
C LYS A 83 7.30 3.13 -2.43
N ILE A 84 7.22 1.85 -2.78
CA ILE A 84 8.04 1.23 -3.82
C ILE A 84 7.15 1.00 -5.04
N HIS A 85 7.64 1.38 -6.22
CA HIS A 85 6.99 1.09 -7.49
C HIS A 85 7.58 -0.17 -8.13
N PRO A 86 6.86 -1.31 -8.14
CA PRO A 86 7.39 -2.56 -8.67
C PRO A 86 7.74 -2.49 -10.17
N GLN A 87 7.06 -1.60 -10.91
CA GLN A 87 7.34 -1.39 -12.32
C GLN A 87 8.74 -0.79 -12.53
N ALA A 88 9.07 0.28 -11.81
CA ALA A 88 10.39 0.93 -11.89
C ALA A 88 11.53 -0.06 -11.57
N LEU A 89 11.32 -0.90 -10.54
CA LEU A 89 12.24 -1.98 -10.20
C LEU A 89 12.49 -2.97 -11.35
N ILE A 90 11.42 -3.42 -12.00
CA ILE A 90 11.52 -4.40 -13.09
C ILE A 90 12.15 -3.78 -14.34
N GLU A 91 11.85 -2.50 -14.61
CA GLU A 91 12.45 -1.75 -15.71
C GLU A 91 13.95 -1.55 -15.49
N ASP A 92 14.36 -1.11 -14.30
CA ASP A 92 15.78 -0.97 -13.93
C ASP A 92 16.53 -2.30 -14.06
N LEU A 93 15.95 -3.41 -13.60
CA LEU A 93 16.54 -4.74 -13.76
C LEU A 93 16.67 -5.17 -15.23
N ARG A 94 15.73 -4.77 -16.10
CA ARG A 94 15.83 -5.01 -17.55
C ARG A 94 16.94 -4.20 -18.19
N HIS A 95 17.06 -2.93 -17.82
CA HIS A 95 18.14 -2.06 -18.27
C HIS A 95 19.52 -2.60 -17.84
N ALA A 96 19.63 -3.04 -16.59
CA ALA A 96 20.81 -3.71 -16.05
C ALA A 96 21.22 -4.94 -16.87
N GLY A 97 20.27 -5.86 -17.08
CA GLY A 97 20.52 -7.11 -17.80
C GLY A 97 20.81 -6.91 -19.29
N ALA A 98 20.34 -5.82 -19.90
CA ALA A 98 20.61 -5.49 -21.30
C ALA A 98 22.00 -4.87 -21.50
N ASN A 99 22.46 -4.04 -20.55
CA ASN A 99 23.70 -3.29 -20.66
C ASN A 99 24.91 -3.99 -20.05
N GLY A 100 24.72 -5.13 -19.36
CA GLY A 100 25.80 -5.91 -18.73
C GLY A 100 26.44 -5.24 -17.50
N ASN A 101 26.07 -4.00 -17.20
CA ASN A 101 26.38 -3.32 -15.94
C ASN A 101 25.19 -3.48 -15.00
N ALA A 102 25.44 -4.02 -13.80
CA ALA A 102 24.48 -3.89 -12.72
C ALA A 102 24.41 -2.40 -12.33
N PRO A 103 23.21 -1.80 -12.20
CA PRO A 103 23.07 -0.51 -11.56
C PRO A 103 23.56 -0.64 -10.12
N ASP A 104 24.39 0.30 -9.66
CA ASP A 104 24.90 0.31 -8.29
C ASP A 104 23.75 0.39 -7.25
N SER A 105 22.60 0.95 -7.64
CA SER A 105 21.35 0.90 -6.86
C SER A 105 20.12 1.08 -7.77
N PRO A 106 19.07 0.25 -7.65
CA PRO A 106 17.80 0.49 -8.34
C PRO A 106 17.10 1.74 -7.78
N ASN A 107 16.44 2.51 -8.63
CA ASN A 107 15.71 3.71 -8.24
C ASN A 107 14.30 3.34 -7.72
N LEU A 108 14.23 3.06 -6.42
CA LEU A 108 13.01 2.62 -5.73
C LEU A 108 11.91 3.70 -5.63
N PHE A 109 12.29 4.98 -5.80
CA PHE A 109 11.48 6.14 -5.42
C PHE A 109 11.18 7.13 -6.57
N ALA A 110 11.46 6.75 -7.82
CA ALA A 110 11.39 7.63 -9.00
C ALA A 110 10.04 8.34 -9.22
N ASP A 111 8.94 7.78 -8.72
CA ASP A 111 7.60 8.38 -8.77
C ASP A 111 7.04 8.56 -7.35
N PHE A 112 7.64 9.48 -6.59
CA PHE A 112 7.13 9.82 -5.26
C PHE A 112 5.79 10.58 -5.42
N ASN A 113 4.65 9.88 -5.35
CA ASN A 113 3.30 10.47 -5.39
C ASN A 113 2.91 11.27 -6.66
N GLY A 114 3.61 11.15 -7.79
CA GLY A 114 3.30 11.89 -9.02
C GLY A 114 3.55 13.40 -8.92
N ILE A 115 4.45 13.83 -8.04
CA ILE A 115 4.94 15.21 -7.98
C ILE A 115 6.20 15.30 -8.86
N GLU A 116 6.18 16.21 -9.83
CA GLU A 116 7.42 16.59 -10.52
C GLU A 116 8.26 17.41 -9.54
N PHE A 117 9.45 16.91 -9.22
CA PHE A 117 10.42 17.71 -8.50
C PHE A 117 11.04 18.70 -9.48
N GLU A 118 10.80 19.99 -9.29
CA GLU A 118 11.57 21.02 -9.98
C GLU A 118 13.04 20.90 -9.55
N GLU A 119 13.94 20.71 -10.51
CA GLU A 119 15.39 20.78 -10.27
C GLU A 119 15.75 22.20 -9.80
N GLN A 120 16.27 22.31 -8.58
CA GLN A 120 16.92 23.53 -8.07
C GLN A 120 18.40 23.55 -8.41
#